data_AF-A0A2Z3HUB3-F1
#
_entry.id   AF-A0A2Z3HUB3-F1
#
_cell.length_a   1.000
_cell.length_b   1.000
_cell.length_c   1.000
_cell.angle_alpha   90.00
_cell.angle_beta   90.00
_cell.angle_gamma   90.00
#
_symmetry.space_group_name_H-M   'P 1'
#
loop_
_entity.id
_entity.type
_entity.pdbx_description
1 polymer ?
#
loop_
_entity_poly.entity_id
_entity_poly.type
_entity_poly.pdbx_seq_one_letter_code
_entity_poly.pdbx_strand_id
1 'polypeptide(L)'
;MPARRLTPPLALMAALALAAACAPALPKGVDPVALEAAIDDAVGDPNTCVLIGQAQTGRLVWRYGTHGVCGKVWPACNGTEARTVEGLLKTAGREGAEIWASCPSNADRSRTVAWAAGPVPGRADLVFTAVMEGASTPPGIVLGDKLRGALKRGGLSPSS
;
A
#
# COMPACT_ATOMS: atom_id res chain seq x y z
N MET A 1 -36.20 -37.23 55.33
CA MET A 1 -36.50 -36.38 54.16
C MET A 1 -35.17 -35.89 53.57
N PRO A 2 -34.96 -36.03 52.25
CA PRO A 2 -33.62 -36.09 51.65
C PRO A 2 -32.95 -34.72 51.43
N ALA A 3 -31.64 -34.68 51.65
CA ALA A 3 -30.76 -33.57 51.36
C ALA A 3 -30.54 -33.41 49.85
N ARG A 4 -30.85 -32.23 49.29
CA ARG A 4 -30.51 -31.88 47.90
C ARG A 4 -29.07 -31.40 47.83
N ARG A 5 -28.20 -32.22 47.24
CA ARG A 5 -26.85 -31.82 46.81
C ARG A 5 -26.95 -31.20 45.41
N LEU A 6 -26.52 -29.94 45.28
CA LEU A 6 -26.34 -29.27 43.99
C LEU A 6 -24.99 -29.71 43.39
N THR A 7 -25.04 -30.30 42.20
CA THR A 7 -23.88 -30.65 41.38
C THR A 7 -23.83 -29.71 40.18
N PRO A 8 -22.67 -29.13 39.82
CA PRO A 8 -22.52 -28.35 38.59
C PRO A 8 -21.97 -29.24 37.47
N PRO A 9 -22.42 -29.06 36.21
CA PRO A 9 -21.59 -29.35 35.06
C PRO A 9 -21.39 -28.05 34.25
N LEU A 10 -20.17 -27.51 34.18
CA LEU A 10 -19.13 -27.85 33.20
C LEU A 10 -19.58 -27.71 31.73
N ALA A 11 -18.91 -26.75 31.06
CA ALA A 11 -18.49 -26.77 29.67
C ALA A 11 -19.55 -26.60 28.56
N LEU A 12 -19.78 -25.35 28.16
CA LEU A 12 -19.85 -25.00 26.75
C LEU A 12 -18.71 -24.01 26.46
N MET A 13 -17.51 -24.55 26.17
CA MET A 13 -16.45 -23.75 25.53
C MET A 13 -16.95 -23.37 24.14
N ALA A 14 -17.33 -22.10 23.98
CA ALA A 14 -17.57 -21.50 22.68
C ALA A 14 -16.28 -21.63 21.86
N ALA A 15 -16.35 -22.39 20.78
CA ALA A 15 -15.33 -22.44 19.74
C ALA A 15 -15.29 -21.06 19.06
N LEU A 16 -14.50 -20.13 19.59
CA LEU A 16 -14.00 -19.00 18.83
C LEU A 16 -13.00 -19.55 17.82
N ALA A 17 -13.51 -20.04 16.69
CA ALA A 17 -12.71 -20.18 15.49
C ALA A 17 -12.26 -18.76 15.11
N LEU A 18 -11.01 -18.43 15.41
CA LEU A 18 -10.37 -17.24 14.89
C LEU A 18 -10.42 -17.31 13.38
N ALA A 19 -11.35 -16.58 12.78
CA ALA A 19 -11.20 -16.11 11.41
C ALA A 19 -10.01 -15.14 11.43
N ALA A 20 -8.79 -15.68 11.35
CA ALA A 20 -7.64 -14.93 10.90
C ALA A 20 -7.98 -14.52 9.46
N ALA A 21 -8.56 -13.33 9.33
CA ALA A 21 -8.92 -12.75 8.06
C ALA A 21 -7.66 -12.69 7.20
N CYS A 22 -7.55 -13.60 6.25
CA CYS A 22 -6.50 -13.62 5.25
C CYS A 22 -6.60 -12.32 4.44
N ALA A 23 -5.89 -11.28 4.89
CA ALA A 23 -5.51 -10.19 4.01
C ALA A 23 -4.71 -10.82 2.85
N PRO A 24 -4.95 -10.42 1.60
CA PRO A 24 -4.20 -11.01 0.49
C PRO A 24 -2.73 -10.73 0.70
N ALA A 25 -1.92 -11.78 0.64
CA ALA A 25 -0.48 -11.64 0.70
C ALA A 25 0.08 -11.27 -0.66
N LEU A 26 1.37 -10.90 -0.68
CA LEU A 26 2.16 -10.88 -1.89
C LEU A 26 2.01 -12.20 -2.67
N PRO A 27 2.17 -12.16 -4.00
CA PRO A 27 2.16 -13.35 -4.84
C PRO A 27 3.19 -14.38 -4.37
N LYS A 28 2.87 -15.68 -4.57
CA LYS A 28 3.82 -16.75 -4.25
C LYS A 28 5.14 -16.55 -4.99
N GLY A 29 6.25 -16.76 -4.30
CA GLY A 29 7.60 -16.62 -4.85
C GLY A 29 8.18 -15.20 -4.78
N VAL A 30 7.39 -14.20 -4.37
CA VAL A 30 7.91 -12.85 -4.08
C VAL A 30 8.44 -12.81 -2.66
N ASP A 31 9.73 -12.52 -2.51
CA ASP A 31 10.36 -12.30 -1.20
C ASP A 31 10.07 -10.87 -0.71
N PRO A 32 9.35 -10.69 0.42
CA PRO A 32 9.05 -9.36 0.95
C PRO A 32 10.31 -8.57 1.35
N VAL A 33 11.40 -9.23 1.75
CA VAL A 33 12.65 -8.56 2.15
C VAL A 33 13.38 -8.02 0.93
N ALA A 34 13.47 -8.83 -0.14
CA ALA A 34 14.05 -8.38 -1.41
C ALA A 34 13.24 -7.25 -2.05
N LEU A 35 11.91 -7.30 -1.95
CA LEU A 35 11.02 -6.24 -2.43
C LEU A 35 11.22 -4.94 -1.64
N GLU A 36 11.25 -5.01 -0.30
CA GLU A 36 11.53 -3.87 0.57
C GLU A 36 12.87 -3.21 0.19
N ALA A 37 13.94 -4.02 0.09
CA ALA A 37 15.28 -3.53 -0.23
C ALA A 37 15.35 -2.88 -1.63
N ALA A 38 14.65 -3.43 -2.63
CA ALA A 38 14.61 -2.87 -3.98
C ALA A 38 13.87 -1.52 -4.03
N ILE A 39 12.83 -1.34 -3.22
CA ILE A 39 12.09 -0.08 -3.12
C ILE A 39 12.91 0.95 -2.32
N ASP A 40 13.55 0.52 -1.23
CA ASP A 40 14.44 1.36 -0.42
C ASP A 40 15.58 1.95 -1.25
N ASP A 41 16.26 1.13 -2.06
CA ASP A 41 17.30 1.56 -3.00
C ASP A 41 16.80 2.60 -4.02
N ALA A 42 15.57 2.45 -4.50
CA ALA A 42 15.04 3.30 -5.56
C ALA A 42 14.47 4.64 -5.07
N VAL A 43 13.74 4.61 -3.95
CA VAL A 43 12.89 5.70 -3.47
C VAL A 43 12.85 5.82 -1.95
N GLY A 44 13.81 5.21 -1.25
CA GLY A 44 13.88 5.23 0.21
C GLY A 44 14.01 6.65 0.76
N ASP A 45 12.96 7.08 1.45
CA ASP A 45 12.91 8.35 2.18
C ASP A 45 11.91 8.20 3.34
N PRO A 46 12.13 8.85 4.50
CA PRO A 46 11.21 8.80 5.64
C PRO A 46 9.77 9.26 5.34
N ASN A 47 9.52 9.96 4.23
CA ASN A 47 8.21 10.43 3.79
C ASN A 47 7.72 9.74 2.51
N THR A 48 8.34 8.62 2.11
CA THR A 48 7.83 7.77 1.03
C THR A 48 6.86 6.73 1.58
N CYS A 49 5.73 6.57 0.92
CA CYS A 49 4.85 5.41 1.08
C CYS A 49 4.57 4.78 -0.28
N VAL A 50 4.65 3.44 -0.34
CA VAL A 50 4.24 2.66 -1.52
C VAL A 50 3.26 1.60 -1.06
N LEU A 51 2.13 1.51 -1.74
CA LEU A 51 1.16 0.45 -1.54
C LEU A 51 1.09 -0.41 -2.81
N ILE A 52 0.97 -1.72 -2.60
CA ILE A 52 0.59 -2.65 -3.64
C ILE A 52 -0.78 -3.19 -3.27
N GLY A 53 -1.70 -3.21 -4.22
CA GLY A 53 -3.01 -3.79 -4.01
C GLY A 53 -3.49 -4.59 -5.21
N GLN A 54 -4.58 -5.31 -4.98
CA GLN A 54 -5.28 -6.03 -6.03
C GLN A 54 -5.93 -5.03 -7.00
N ALA A 55 -5.74 -5.26 -8.30
CA ALA A 55 -6.51 -4.59 -9.33
C ALA A 55 -8.02 -4.81 -9.10
N GLN A 56 -8.84 -3.91 -9.64
CA GLN A 56 -10.30 -3.81 -9.51
C GLN A 56 -10.84 -3.50 -8.10
N THR A 57 -10.23 -4.04 -7.05
CA THR A 57 -10.73 -3.88 -5.68
C THR A 57 -9.97 -2.82 -4.88
N GLY A 58 -8.71 -2.53 -5.23
CA GLY A 58 -7.82 -1.70 -4.43
C GLY A 58 -7.50 -2.29 -3.07
N ARG A 59 -7.71 -3.60 -2.88
CA ARG A 59 -7.43 -4.28 -1.61
C ARG A 59 -5.92 -4.37 -1.42
N LEU A 60 -5.42 -3.73 -0.35
CA LEU A 60 -4.00 -3.72 0.01
C LEU A 60 -3.47 -5.14 0.18
N VAL A 61 -2.30 -5.41 -0.42
CA VAL A 61 -1.58 -6.68 -0.29
C VAL A 61 -0.21 -6.52 0.33
N TRP A 62 0.40 -5.34 0.19
CA TRP A 62 1.72 -5.04 0.74
C TRP A 62 1.96 -3.52 0.84
N ARG A 63 2.81 -3.10 1.78
CA ARG A 63 3.13 -1.70 2.04
C ARG A 63 4.62 -1.52 2.33
N TYR A 64 5.23 -0.53 1.66
CA TYR A 64 6.48 0.12 2.04
C TYR A 64 6.17 1.37 2.86
N GLY A 65 6.96 1.62 3.90
CA GLY A 65 6.80 2.77 4.77
C GLY A 65 5.86 2.52 5.96
N THR A 66 5.87 3.47 6.90
CA THR A 66 5.15 3.34 8.16
C THR A 66 3.68 3.71 8.00
N HIS A 67 2.84 3.24 8.94
CA HIS A 67 1.42 3.61 8.95
C HIS A 67 1.20 5.13 9.02
N GLY A 68 2.04 5.85 9.79
CA GLY A 68 1.96 7.29 9.92
C GLY A 68 2.28 8.03 8.63
N VAL A 69 3.22 7.53 7.82
CA VAL A 69 3.58 8.15 6.52
C VAL A 69 2.49 7.88 5.49
N CYS A 70 2.00 6.64 5.42
CA CYS A 70 0.97 6.26 4.46
C CYS A 70 -0.39 6.91 4.75
N GLY A 71 -0.73 7.12 6.03
CA GLY A 71 -1.98 7.78 6.42
C GLY A 71 -2.00 9.30 6.22
N LYS A 72 -0.92 9.92 5.74
CA LYS A 72 -0.90 11.37 5.51
C LYS A 72 -1.81 11.76 4.35
N VAL A 73 -2.46 12.91 4.53
CA VAL A 73 -3.27 13.58 3.52
C VAL A 73 -2.42 14.64 2.85
N TRP A 74 -2.38 14.64 1.51
CA TRP A 74 -1.66 15.63 0.72
C TRP A 74 -2.52 16.18 -0.42
N PRO A 75 -2.16 17.33 -1.02
CA PRO A 75 -2.83 17.82 -2.22
C PRO A 75 -2.83 16.78 -3.34
N ALA A 76 -3.96 16.64 -4.03
CA ALA A 76 -4.16 15.68 -5.12
C ALA A 76 -3.46 16.05 -6.43
N CYS A 77 -3.00 17.30 -6.55
CA CYS A 77 -2.32 17.87 -7.71
C CYS A 77 -3.14 17.88 -9.02
N ASN A 78 -4.47 17.81 -8.92
CA ASN A 78 -5.44 17.95 -10.02
C ASN A 78 -6.46 19.08 -9.77
N GLY A 79 -6.20 19.95 -8.79
CA GLY A 79 -7.12 20.98 -8.32
C GLY A 79 -6.91 21.28 -6.84
N THR A 80 -7.99 21.62 -6.14
CA THR A 80 -8.01 21.92 -4.70
C THR A 80 -8.26 20.69 -3.82
N GLU A 81 -8.41 19.51 -4.42
CA GLU A 81 -8.68 18.27 -3.70
C GLU A 81 -7.44 17.80 -2.93
N ALA A 82 -7.68 17.08 -1.85
CA ALA A 82 -6.66 16.36 -1.11
C ALA A 82 -6.93 14.85 -1.20
N ARG A 83 -5.89 14.03 -1.04
CA ARG A 83 -6.01 12.58 -1.08
C ARG A 83 -4.99 11.90 -0.16
N THR A 84 -5.26 10.64 0.16
CA THR A 84 -4.29 9.72 0.76
C THR A 84 -3.82 8.70 -0.27
N VAL A 85 -2.73 8.01 0.02
CA VAL A 85 -2.21 6.93 -0.85
C VAL A 85 -3.12 5.71 -0.86
N GLU A 86 -3.83 5.41 0.24
CA GLU A 86 -4.88 4.37 0.27
C GLU A 86 -6.13 4.79 -0.54
N GLY A 87 -6.49 6.08 -0.51
CA GLY A 87 -7.56 6.61 -1.36
C GLY A 87 -7.21 6.46 -2.83
N LEU A 88 -5.97 6.81 -3.18
CA LEU A 88 -5.41 6.60 -4.52
C LEU A 88 -5.45 5.12 -4.92
N LEU A 89 -5.10 4.20 -4.02
CA LEU A 89 -5.13 2.76 -4.30
C LEU A 89 -6.53 2.25 -4.63
N LYS A 90 -7.54 2.72 -3.90
CA LYS A 90 -8.94 2.35 -4.14
C LYS A 90 -9.45 2.84 -5.50
N THR A 91 -9.03 4.04 -5.92
CA THR A 91 -9.45 4.62 -7.21
C THR A 91 -8.65 4.02 -8.38
N ALA A 92 -7.31 4.05 -8.32
CA ALA A 92 -6.43 3.52 -9.36
C ALA A 92 -6.67 2.01 -9.59
N GLY A 93 -6.92 1.25 -8.52
CA GLY A 93 -7.28 -0.16 -8.63
C GLY A 93 -8.54 -0.39 -9.46
N ARG A 94 -9.58 0.43 -9.29
CA ARG A 94 -10.87 0.28 -10.00
C ARG A 94 -10.81 0.76 -11.44
N GLU A 95 -10.16 1.90 -11.66
CA GLU A 95 -10.17 2.58 -12.96
C GLU A 95 -9.06 2.06 -13.89
N GLY A 96 -8.02 1.42 -13.34
CA GLY A 96 -6.84 1.00 -14.09
C GLY A 96 -6.02 2.17 -14.65
N ALA A 97 -6.36 3.40 -14.25
CA ALA A 97 -5.75 4.62 -14.75
C ALA A 97 -4.36 4.83 -14.13
N GLU A 98 -3.42 5.25 -14.98
CA GLU A 98 -2.12 5.72 -14.52
C GLU A 98 -2.23 7.15 -13.98
N ILE A 99 -1.59 7.40 -12.85
CA ILE A 99 -1.57 8.73 -12.22
C ILE A 99 -0.12 9.11 -11.97
N TRP A 100 0.32 10.16 -12.66
CA TRP A 100 1.63 10.78 -12.50
C TRP A 100 1.41 12.25 -12.21
N ALA A 101 1.55 12.68 -10.95
CA ALA A 101 1.24 14.05 -10.58
C ALA A 101 2.23 14.59 -9.54
N SER A 102 2.48 15.90 -9.56
CA SER A 102 3.28 16.57 -8.54
C SER A 102 2.87 18.02 -8.39
N CYS A 103 2.96 18.53 -7.17
CA CYS A 103 2.64 19.91 -6.86
C CYS A 103 3.28 20.30 -5.51
N PRO A 104 3.38 21.61 -5.21
CA PRO A 104 3.80 22.07 -3.90
C PRO A 104 2.94 21.45 -2.78
N SER A 105 3.58 20.94 -1.73
CA SER A 105 2.90 20.40 -0.54
C SER A 105 2.69 21.46 0.55
N ASN A 106 3.37 22.60 0.43
CA ASN A 106 3.32 23.71 1.38
C ASN A 106 3.27 25.08 0.69
N ALA A 107 2.86 26.11 1.45
CA ALA A 107 2.58 27.45 0.93
C ALA A 107 3.83 28.17 0.41
N ASP A 108 4.99 27.97 1.05
CA ASP A 108 6.25 28.57 0.62
C ASP A 108 6.89 27.83 -0.58
N ARG A 109 6.28 26.72 -1.02
CA ARG A 109 6.70 25.87 -2.14
C ARG A 109 8.10 25.29 -1.98
N SER A 110 8.65 25.25 -0.76
CA SER A 110 9.95 24.63 -0.47
C SER A 110 9.88 23.10 -0.52
N ARG A 111 8.68 22.52 -0.50
CA ARG A 111 8.47 21.08 -0.57
C ARG A 111 7.44 20.72 -1.63
N THR A 112 7.64 19.53 -2.20
CA THR A 112 6.80 18.96 -3.25
C THR A 112 6.29 17.60 -2.82
N VAL A 113 5.00 17.35 -3.08
CA VAL A 113 4.44 16.00 -3.06
C VAL A 113 4.40 15.45 -4.48
N ALA A 114 4.80 14.21 -4.65
CA ALA A 114 4.69 13.46 -5.89
C ALA A 114 3.82 12.22 -5.69
N TRP A 115 2.91 11.99 -6.63
CA TRP A 115 2.03 10.85 -6.71
C TRP A 115 2.37 9.99 -7.92
N ALA A 116 2.32 8.69 -7.72
CA ALA A 116 2.54 7.68 -8.74
C ALA A 116 1.51 6.55 -8.55
N ALA A 117 0.78 6.17 -9.59
CA ALA A 117 -0.07 4.99 -9.57
C ALA A 117 -0.14 4.35 -10.94
N GLY A 118 -0.21 3.02 -10.98
CA GLY A 118 -0.37 2.28 -12.22
C GLY A 118 -0.33 0.77 -12.01
N PRO A 119 -0.45 -0.01 -13.09
CA PRO A 119 -0.31 -1.46 -13.03
C PRO A 119 1.11 -1.86 -12.64
N VAL A 120 1.23 -2.97 -11.91
CA VAL A 120 2.55 -3.59 -11.68
C VAL A 120 3.01 -4.24 -12.99
N PRO A 121 4.23 -3.97 -13.50
CA PRO A 121 4.69 -4.52 -14.76
C PRO A 121 4.64 -6.06 -14.78
N GLY A 122 4.02 -6.63 -15.82
CA GLY A 122 3.85 -8.08 -15.95
C GLY A 122 2.81 -8.70 -15.02
N ARG A 123 2.03 -7.90 -14.27
CA ARG A 123 1.03 -8.33 -13.29
C ARG A 123 -0.25 -7.51 -13.38
N ALA A 124 -1.11 -7.85 -14.33
CA ALA A 124 -2.40 -7.16 -14.51
C ALA A 124 -3.35 -7.32 -13.30
N ASP A 125 -3.10 -8.31 -12.44
CA ASP A 125 -3.84 -8.53 -11.19
C ASP A 125 -3.44 -7.56 -10.06
N LEU A 126 -2.37 -6.78 -10.22
CA LEU A 126 -1.83 -5.88 -9.21
C LEU A 126 -1.67 -4.46 -9.72
N VAL A 127 -1.91 -3.51 -8.83
CA VAL A 127 -1.61 -2.09 -9.00
C VAL A 127 -0.68 -1.62 -7.90
N PHE A 128 0.16 -0.64 -8.20
CA PHE A 128 0.92 0.09 -7.20
C PHE A 128 0.40 1.52 -7.09
N THR A 129 0.48 2.07 -5.89
CA THR A 129 0.34 3.51 -5.63
C THR A 129 1.48 3.97 -4.74
N ALA A 130 1.90 5.21 -4.91
CA ALA A 130 2.94 5.79 -4.11
C ALA A 130 2.76 7.28 -3.92
N VAL A 131 3.29 7.73 -2.80
CA VAL A 131 3.46 9.14 -2.46
C VAL A 131 4.84 9.36 -1.88
N MET A 132 5.47 10.45 -2.29
CA MET A 132 6.73 10.92 -1.73
C MET A 132 6.61 12.43 -1.50
N GLU A 133 7.07 12.92 -0.35
CA GLU A 133 6.99 14.34 -0.01
C GLU A 133 8.30 14.86 0.59
N GLY A 134 8.79 15.99 0.08
CA GLY A 134 10.15 16.41 0.38
C GLY A 134 10.65 17.57 -0.48
N ALA A 135 11.81 18.10 -0.12
CA ALA A 135 12.46 19.22 -0.82
C ALA A 135 13.11 18.77 -2.14
N SER A 136 13.54 17.51 -2.23
CA SER A 136 14.18 16.91 -3.42
C SER A 136 13.33 15.79 -4.04
N THR A 137 12.02 15.80 -3.76
CA THR A 137 11.08 14.83 -4.32
C THR A 137 11.08 14.93 -5.84
N PRO A 138 11.33 13.83 -6.57
CA PRO A 138 11.26 13.84 -8.03
C PRO A 138 9.82 13.98 -8.50
N PRO A 139 9.57 14.45 -9.74
CA PRO A 139 8.24 14.45 -10.32
C PRO A 139 7.60 13.05 -10.31
N GLY A 140 6.27 12.98 -10.25
CA GLY A 140 5.49 11.75 -10.10
C GLY A 140 5.77 10.72 -11.20
N ILE A 141 6.05 11.18 -12.42
CA ILE A 141 6.45 10.29 -13.52
C ILE A 141 7.80 9.61 -13.24
N VAL A 142 8.79 10.35 -12.73
CA VAL A 142 10.11 9.82 -12.38
C VAL A 142 10.00 8.90 -11.17
N LEU A 143 9.17 9.24 -10.18
CA LEU A 143 8.85 8.35 -9.06
C LEU A 143 8.25 7.03 -9.55
N GLY A 144 7.27 7.11 -10.45
CA GLY A 144 6.61 5.96 -11.07
C GLY A 144 7.59 5.05 -11.82
N ASP A 145 8.49 5.62 -12.61
CA ASP A 145 9.47 4.85 -13.38
C ASP A 145 10.51 4.16 -12.48
N LYS A 146 11.03 4.86 -11.47
CA LYS A 146 11.90 4.27 -10.45
C LYS A 146 11.21 3.09 -9.75
N LEU A 147 9.94 3.26 -9.37
CA LEU A 147 9.15 2.22 -8.72
C LEU A 147 8.92 1.02 -9.63
N ARG A 148 8.55 1.21 -10.89
CA ARG A 148 8.41 0.10 -11.83
C ARG A 148 9.69 -0.72 -11.96
N GLY A 149 10.84 -0.04 -12.01
CA GLY A 149 12.15 -0.69 -11.96
C GLY A 149 12.36 -1.49 -10.66
N ALA A 150 12.04 -0.89 -9.51
CA ALA A 150 12.16 -1.53 -8.20
C ALA A 150 11.25 -2.76 -8.05
N LEU A 151 9.98 -2.66 -8.45
CA LEU A 151 9.01 -3.76 -8.39
C LEU A 151 9.49 -4.95 -9.25
N LYS A 152 10.08 -4.69 -10.42
CA LYS A 152 10.70 -5.73 -11.24
C LYS A 152 11.90 -6.37 -10.54
N ARG A 153 12.82 -5.58 -9.99
CA ARG A 153 14.00 -6.09 -9.25
C ARG A 153 13.60 -6.87 -7.99
N GLY A 154 12.55 -6.43 -7.31
CA GLY A 154 11.95 -7.07 -6.14
C GLY A 154 11.11 -8.32 -6.45
N GLY A 155 11.11 -8.81 -7.70
CA GLY A 155 10.50 -10.08 -8.08
C GLY A 155 8.99 -10.05 -8.33
N LEU A 156 8.34 -8.89 -8.34
CA LEU A 156 6.91 -8.80 -8.67
C LEU A 156 6.62 -9.01 -10.15
N SER A 157 7.60 -8.73 -11.02
CA SER A 157 7.50 -9.03 -12.45
C SER A 157 8.21 -10.36 -12.72
N PRO A 158 7.56 -11.37 -13.33
CA PRO A 158 8.24 -12.61 -13.67
C PRO A 158 9.39 -12.32 -14.65
N SER A 159 10.56 -12.90 -14.37
CA SER A 159 11.62 -13.06 -15.36
C SER A 159 11.05 -13.88 -16.51
N SER A 160 10.90 -13.27 -17.68
CA SER A 160 10.56 -14.00 -18.91
C SER A 160 11.67 -14.97 -19.28
#